data_AF-A0A0D2BGJ4-F1
#
_entry.id   AF-A0A0D2BGJ4-F1
#
_cell.length_a   1.000
_cell.length_b   1.000
_cell.length_c   1.000
_cell.angle_alpha   90.00
_cell.angle_beta   90.00
_cell.angle_gamma   90.00
#
_symmetry.space_group_name_H-M   'P 1'
#
loop_
_entity.id
_entity.type
_entity.pdbx_description
1 polymer ?
#
loop_
_entity_poly.entity_id
_entity_poly.type
_entity_poly.pdbx_seq_one_letter_code
_entity_poly.pdbx_strand_id
1 'polypeptide(L)'
;MSELVSYHSPWSRLFLAARLLLVVEVVLLCAGGIVKGSSTAHAKVGEDLIKAGYVVLACSLSTLVFLGYIVWREGPARMVGGRKYMVAVTIATPLLTIRLVYGFLAVFNPTSSTWAGVEGSLAAYTLMSLLPEYISAVLLIGAGRLALRDVRAEKRSGRSVRLHERAPAGP
;
A
#
# COMPACT_ATOMS: atom_id res chain seq x y z
N MET A 1 38.18 -0.37 1.13
CA MET A 1 37.27 -1.39 1.68
C MET A 1 36.50 -0.81 2.85
N SER A 2 35.58 0.13 2.59
CA SER A 2 34.81 0.84 3.62
C SER A 2 33.41 1.21 3.11
N GLU A 3 32.87 0.46 2.15
CA GLU A 3 31.49 0.61 1.64
C GLU A 3 30.61 -0.59 2.04
N LEU A 4 30.80 -1.10 3.26
CA LEU A 4 29.81 -1.92 3.96
C LEU A 4 29.25 -1.11 5.15
N VAL A 5 29.01 0.18 4.92
CA VAL A 5 28.31 1.05 5.85
C VAL A 5 26.84 0.66 5.85
N SER A 6 26.53 -0.33 6.69
CA SER A 6 25.30 -0.51 7.46
C SER A 6 24.07 0.22 6.92
N TYR A 7 23.35 -0.41 6.00
CA TYR A 7 21.98 -0.05 5.64
C TYR A 7 20.98 -0.60 6.69
N HIS A 8 21.31 -0.47 7.98
CA HIS A 8 20.44 -0.84 9.10
C HIS A 8 19.74 0.41 9.66
N SER A 9 19.11 1.17 8.77
CA SER A 9 18.22 2.25 9.19
C SER A 9 16.93 1.63 9.73
N PRO A 10 16.41 2.07 10.90
CA PRO A 10 15.15 1.54 11.48
C PRO A 10 13.98 1.67 10.49
N TRP A 11 14.05 2.62 9.55
CA TRP A 11 13.06 2.82 8.51
C TRP A 11 12.94 1.64 7.56
N SER A 12 14.05 0.97 7.19
CA SER A 12 14.00 -0.17 6.26
C SER A 12 13.27 -1.37 6.87
N ARG A 13 13.53 -1.63 8.17
CA ARG A 13 12.84 -2.67 8.94
C ARG A 13 11.35 -2.35 9.10
N LEU A 14 11.02 -1.08 9.33
CA LEU A 14 9.64 -0.63 9.48
C LEU A 14 8.85 -0.73 8.17
N PHE A 15 9.44 -0.32 7.03
CA PHE A 15 8.82 -0.50 5.71
C PHE A 15 8.67 -1.98 5.34
N LEU A 16 9.63 -2.83 5.72
CA LEU A 16 9.53 -4.27 5.53
C LEU A 16 8.40 -4.87 6.38
N ALA A 17 8.33 -4.51 7.65
CA ALA A 17 7.26 -4.94 8.56
C ALA A 17 5.88 -4.51 8.04
N ALA A 18 5.74 -3.26 7.59
CA ALA A 18 4.50 -2.75 7.00
C ALA A 18 4.09 -3.55 5.75
N ARG A 19 5.04 -3.93 4.89
CA ARG A 19 4.76 -4.80 3.73
C ARG A 19 4.33 -6.21 4.13
N LEU A 20 5.00 -6.80 5.13
CA LEU A 20 4.63 -8.12 5.62
C LEU A 20 3.23 -8.12 6.23
N LEU A 21 2.87 -7.06 6.97
CA LEU A 21 1.53 -6.90 7.52
C LEU A 21 0.46 -6.83 6.42
N LEU A 22 0.71 -6.11 5.33
CA LEU A 22 -0.20 -6.08 4.16
C LEU A 22 -0.35 -7.47 3.51
N VAL A 23 0.73 -8.25 3.43
CA VAL A 23 0.64 -9.63 2.88
C VAL A 23 -0.20 -10.52 3.81
N VAL A 24 0.04 -10.43 5.12
CA VAL A 24 -0.71 -11.19 6.13
C VAL A 24 -2.19 -10.86 6.05
N GLU A 25 -2.54 -9.57 5.98
CA GLU A 25 -3.92 -9.11 5.80
C GLU A 25 -4.60 -9.72 4.58
N VAL A 26 -3.98 -9.65 3.39
CA VAL A 26 -4.53 -10.22 2.16
C VAL A 26 -4.77 -11.72 2.31
N VAL A 27 -3.83 -12.44 2.92
CA VAL A 27 -3.98 -13.87 3.19
C VAL A 27 -5.16 -14.15 4.12
N LEU A 28 -5.33 -13.38 5.20
CA LEU A 28 -6.45 -13.54 6.13
C LEU A 28 -7.79 -13.28 5.44
N LEU A 29 -7.91 -12.21 4.66
CA LEU A 29 -9.14 -11.86 3.95
C LEU A 29 -9.50 -12.91 2.88
N CYS A 30 -8.51 -13.38 2.11
CA CYS A 30 -8.72 -14.45 1.13
C CYS A 30 -9.11 -15.78 1.80
N ALA A 31 -8.36 -16.20 2.83
CA ALA A 31 -8.64 -17.43 3.56
C ALA A 31 -10.03 -17.38 4.23
N GLY A 32 -10.37 -16.26 4.86
CA GLY A 32 -11.68 -16.05 5.47
C GLY A 32 -12.82 -16.10 4.45
N GLY A 33 -12.63 -15.49 3.28
CA GLY A 33 -13.58 -15.56 2.17
C GLY A 33 -13.79 -16.99 1.64
N ILE A 34 -12.72 -17.75 1.46
CA ILE A 34 -12.79 -19.16 1.00
C ILE A 34 -13.49 -20.04 2.05
N VAL A 35 -13.14 -19.88 3.33
CA VAL A 35 -13.74 -20.67 4.42
C VAL A 35 -15.21 -20.34 4.57
N LYS A 36 -15.60 -19.06 4.51
CA LYS A 36 -17.00 -18.63 4.53
C LYS A 36 -17.80 -19.19 3.35
N GLY A 37 -17.20 -19.26 2.16
CA GLY A 37 -17.87 -19.74 0.94
C GLY A 37 -17.94 -21.26 0.80
N SER A 38 -17.09 -22.04 1.49
CA SER A 38 -16.96 -23.48 1.26
C SER A 38 -17.92 -24.34 2.09
N SER A 39 -18.29 -23.93 3.30
CA SER A 39 -19.22 -24.71 4.14
C SER A 39 -19.86 -23.87 5.24
N THR A 40 -21.17 -24.05 5.46
CA THR A 40 -21.93 -23.39 6.53
C THR A 40 -21.44 -23.81 7.93
N ALA A 41 -20.86 -25.00 8.06
CA ALA A 41 -20.32 -25.51 9.33
C ALA A 41 -19.11 -24.68 9.84
N HIS A 42 -18.36 -24.05 8.93
CA HIS A 42 -17.19 -23.22 9.26
C HIS A 42 -17.39 -21.73 8.96
N ALA A 43 -18.63 -21.33 8.67
CA ALA A 43 -18.95 -19.94 8.32
C ALA A 43 -18.53 -18.94 9.41
N LYS A 44 -18.70 -19.29 10.69
CA LYS A 44 -18.25 -18.46 11.83
C LYS A 44 -16.74 -18.25 11.85
N VAL A 45 -15.96 -19.30 11.59
CA VAL A 45 -14.50 -19.23 11.54
C VAL A 45 -14.06 -18.34 10.38
N GLY A 46 -14.72 -18.44 9.23
CA GLY A 46 -14.48 -17.55 8.08
C GLY A 46 -14.79 -16.08 8.40
N GLU A 47 -15.90 -15.81 9.09
CA GLU A 47 -16.28 -14.46 9.52
C GLU A 47 -15.27 -13.85 10.52
N ASP A 48 -14.82 -14.64 11.49
CA ASP A 48 -13.81 -14.20 12.47
C ASP A 48 -12.45 -13.95 11.81
N LEU A 49 -12.08 -14.75 10.80
CA LEU A 49 -10.87 -14.50 10.01
C LEU A 49 -10.95 -13.20 9.21
N ILE A 50 -12.12 -12.91 8.62
CA ILE A 50 -12.37 -11.66 7.89
C ILE A 50 -12.31 -10.46 8.86
N LYS A 51 -12.91 -10.57 10.05
CA LYS A 51 -12.82 -9.56 11.12
C LYS A 51 -11.37 -9.27 11.49
N ALA A 52 -10.59 -10.32 11.75
CA ALA A 52 -9.17 -10.20 12.05
C ALA A 52 -8.39 -9.54 10.92
N GLY A 53 -8.67 -9.92 9.67
CA GLY A 53 -8.08 -9.29 8.48
C GLY A 53 -8.32 -7.78 8.43
N TYR A 54 -9.56 -7.32 8.66
CA TYR A 54 -9.88 -5.89 8.67
C TYR A 54 -9.23 -5.11 9.83
N VAL A 55 -9.06 -5.73 11.00
CA VAL A 55 -8.32 -5.12 12.11
C VAL A 55 -6.85 -4.94 11.74
N VAL A 56 -6.22 -5.96 11.14
CA VAL A 56 -4.83 -5.88 10.67
C VAL A 56 -4.68 -4.84 9.55
N LEU A 57 -5.65 -4.75 8.63
CA LEU A 57 -5.68 -3.71 7.59
C LEU A 57 -5.73 -2.31 8.22
N ALA A 58 -6.57 -2.10 9.23
CA ALA A 58 -6.69 -0.80 9.91
C ALA A 58 -5.38 -0.37 10.57
N CYS A 59 -4.74 -1.28 11.29
CA CYS A 59 -3.43 -1.05 11.90
C CYS A 59 -2.35 -0.75 10.84
N SER A 60 -2.37 -1.49 9.74
CA SER A 60 -1.41 -1.31 8.63
C SER A 60 -1.61 0.05 7.96
N LEU A 61 -2.85 0.41 7.61
CA LEU A 61 -3.17 1.70 7.00
C LEU A 61 -2.79 2.86 7.93
N SER A 62 -3.11 2.77 9.22
CA SER A 62 -2.70 3.78 10.22
C SER A 62 -1.19 3.96 10.28
N THR A 63 -0.45 2.84 10.29
CA THR A 63 1.02 2.86 10.27
C THR A 63 1.57 3.50 9.01
N LEU A 64 1.01 3.17 7.83
CA LEU A 64 1.41 3.75 6.55
C LEU A 64 1.11 5.26 6.49
N VAL A 65 -0.05 5.71 6.98
CA VAL A 65 -0.41 7.12 7.03
C VAL A 65 0.53 7.89 7.96
N PHE A 66 0.83 7.33 9.12
CA PHE A 66 1.76 7.92 10.07
C PHE A 66 3.18 8.05 9.49
N LEU A 67 3.68 6.99 8.85
CA LEU A 67 4.94 7.00 8.11
C LEU A 67 4.94 8.04 6.99
N GLY A 68 3.87 8.07 6.19
CA GLY A 68 3.68 9.05 5.13
C GLY A 68 3.73 10.48 5.66
N TYR A 69 3.10 10.75 6.80
CA TYR A 69 3.11 12.05 7.46
C TYR A 69 4.51 12.46 7.93
N ILE A 70 5.26 11.55 8.55
CA ILE A 70 6.64 11.84 8.98
C ILE A 70 7.53 12.17 7.77
N VAL A 71 7.47 11.34 6.74
CA VAL A 71 8.25 11.53 5.51
C VAL A 71 7.84 12.82 4.79
N TRP A 72 6.55 13.18 4.83
CA TRP A 72 6.05 14.46 4.31
C TRP A 72 6.64 15.66 5.06
N ARG A 73 6.72 15.60 6.39
CA ARG A 73 7.34 16.64 7.23
C ARG A 73 8.83 16.81 6.96
N GLU A 74 9.58 15.73 6.76
CA GLU A 74 11.03 15.78 6.56
C GLU A 74 11.45 16.30 5.15
N GLY A 75 10.47 16.54 4.28
CA GLY A 75 10.67 17.26 3.03
C GLY A 75 10.74 16.34 1.80
N PRO A 76 9.75 16.40 0.89
CA PRO A 76 9.76 15.64 -0.37
C PRO A 76 10.96 15.94 -1.29
N ALA A 77 11.63 17.08 -1.06
CA ALA A 77 12.73 17.58 -1.89
C ALA A 77 14.00 16.71 -1.82
N ARG A 78 14.17 15.88 -0.78
CA ARG A 78 15.34 15.00 -0.64
C ARG A 78 15.26 13.72 -1.46
N MET A 79 14.09 13.37 -2.01
CA MET A 79 13.90 12.20 -2.86
C MET A 79 13.69 12.60 -4.32
N VAL A 80 14.60 12.20 -5.21
CA VAL A 80 14.42 12.32 -6.66
C VAL A 80 13.21 11.51 -7.09
N GLY A 81 12.21 12.18 -7.67
CA GLY A 81 10.91 11.58 -8.03
C GLY A 81 9.94 11.36 -6.86
N GLY A 82 10.33 11.66 -5.62
CA GLY A 82 9.54 11.39 -4.41
C GLY A 82 8.27 12.22 -4.27
N ARG A 83 8.26 13.46 -4.79
CA ARG A 83 7.10 14.37 -4.70
C ARG A 83 5.86 13.83 -5.42
N LYS A 84 6.02 13.23 -6.61
CA LYS A 84 4.91 12.64 -7.38
C LYS A 84 4.32 11.42 -6.64
N TYR A 85 5.20 10.59 -6.09
CA TYR A 85 4.80 9.43 -5.30
C TYR A 85 4.05 9.84 -4.02
N MET A 86 4.55 10.83 -3.29
CA MET A 86 3.89 11.30 -2.08
C MET A 86 2.53 11.94 -2.36
N VAL A 87 2.36 12.71 -3.44
CA VAL A 87 1.04 13.23 -3.84
C VAL A 87 0.07 12.08 -4.13
N ALA A 88 0.51 11.04 -4.85
CA ALA A 88 -0.32 9.87 -5.13
C ALA A 88 -0.73 9.13 -3.85
N VAL A 89 0.19 8.98 -2.89
CA VAL A 89 -0.10 8.38 -1.57
C VAL A 89 -1.11 9.22 -0.79
N THR A 90 -0.96 10.55 -0.77
CA THR A 90 -1.89 11.45 -0.10
C THR A 90 -3.30 11.38 -0.69
N ILE A 91 -3.44 11.22 -2.00
CA ILE A 91 -4.74 11.04 -2.67
C ILE A 91 -5.30 9.63 -2.45
N ALA A 92 -4.46 8.60 -2.47
CA ALA A 92 -4.87 7.22 -2.24
C ALA A 92 -5.33 6.96 -0.80
N THR A 93 -4.77 7.67 0.18
CA THR A 93 -5.08 7.52 1.61
C THR A 93 -6.57 7.68 1.94
N PRO A 94 -7.26 8.77 1.58
CA PRO A 94 -8.69 8.92 1.85
C PRO A 94 -9.54 7.87 1.12
N LEU A 95 -9.14 7.46 -0.10
CA LEU A 95 -9.84 6.40 -0.84
C LEU A 95 -9.76 5.04 -0.11
N LEU A 96 -8.56 4.67 0.35
CA LEU A 96 -8.35 3.46 1.15
C LEU A 96 -9.08 3.54 2.51
N THR A 97 -9.23 4.73 3.07
CA THR A 97 -9.99 4.94 4.31
C THR A 97 -11.48 4.67 4.08
N ILE A 98 -12.07 5.14 2.97
CA ILE A 98 -13.47 4.85 2.61
C ILE A 98 -13.67 3.33 2.48
N ARG A 99 -12.75 2.66 1.77
CA ARG A 99 -12.75 1.19 1.62
C ARG A 99 -12.71 0.47 2.97
N LEU A 100 -11.89 0.97 3.90
CA LEU A 100 -11.77 0.42 5.25
C LEU A 100 -13.10 0.58 6.01
N VAL A 101 -13.65 1.80 6.04
CA VAL A 101 -14.92 2.09 6.72
C VAL A 101 -16.06 1.22 6.19
N TYR A 102 -16.16 1.05 4.87
CA TYR A 102 -17.14 0.15 4.26
C TYR A 102 -16.93 -1.31 4.71
N GLY A 103 -15.69 -1.78 4.74
CA GLY A 103 -15.34 -3.12 5.22
C GLY A 103 -15.72 -3.35 6.68
N PHE A 104 -15.46 -2.37 7.55
CA PHE A 104 -15.90 -2.41 8.95
C PHE A 104 -17.42 -2.45 9.06
N LEU A 105 -18.14 -1.59 8.33
CA LEU A 105 -19.60 -1.60 8.34
C LEU A 105 -20.16 -2.94 7.86
N ALA A 106 -19.60 -3.50 6.79
CA ALA A 106 -20.04 -4.79 6.23
C ALA A 106 -19.85 -5.96 7.20
N VAL A 107 -18.83 -5.90 8.06
CA VAL A 107 -18.45 -6.98 8.95
C VAL A 107 -19.07 -6.85 10.34
N PHE A 108 -19.20 -5.62 10.86
CA PHE A 108 -19.70 -5.35 12.21
C PHE A 108 -21.20 -5.02 12.25
N ASN A 109 -21.84 -4.73 11.11
CA ASN A 109 -23.30 -4.58 11.00
C ASN A 109 -23.90 -5.63 10.03
N PRO A 110 -23.97 -6.91 10.43
CA PRO A 110 -24.52 -7.97 9.57
C PRO A 110 -26.04 -7.86 9.37
N THR A 111 -26.76 -7.12 10.22
CA THR A 111 -28.23 -6.97 10.18
C THR A 111 -28.74 -6.02 9.09
N SER A 112 -27.87 -5.16 8.55
CA SER A 112 -28.23 -4.21 7.50
C SER A 112 -27.94 -4.77 6.11
N SER A 113 -29.00 -5.02 5.32
CA SER A 113 -28.87 -5.51 3.93
C SER A 113 -28.07 -4.56 3.03
N THR A 114 -28.03 -3.26 3.35
CA THR A 114 -27.27 -2.27 2.57
C THR A 114 -25.76 -2.53 2.58
N TRP A 115 -25.23 -3.05 3.70
CA TRP A 115 -23.78 -3.22 3.91
C TRP A 115 -23.31 -4.67 3.75
N ALA A 116 -24.22 -5.61 3.45
CA ALA A 116 -23.96 -7.05 3.32
C ALA A 116 -23.15 -7.44 2.05
N GLY A 117 -22.14 -6.66 1.67
CA GLY A 117 -21.21 -6.97 0.58
C GLY A 117 -21.93 -7.25 -0.75
N VAL A 118 -21.62 -8.39 -1.37
CA VAL A 118 -22.21 -8.86 -2.64
C VAL A 118 -23.66 -9.34 -2.46
N GLU A 119 -24.02 -9.80 -1.26
CA GLU A 119 -25.38 -10.25 -0.93
C GLU A 119 -26.34 -9.07 -0.66
N GLY A 120 -25.77 -7.87 -0.46
CA GLY A 120 -26.48 -6.63 -0.19
C GLY A 120 -26.65 -5.74 -1.42
N SER A 121 -26.49 -4.42 -1.24
CA SER A 121 -26.53 -3.46 -2.35
C SER A 121 -25.25 -3.53 -3.19
N LEU A 122 -25.35 -4.12 -4.38
CA LEU A 122 -24.24 -4.17 -5.35
C LEU A 122 -23.70 -2.78 -5.68
N ALA A 123 -24.56 -1.76 -5.71
CA ALA A 123 -24.17 -0.37 -5.94
C ALA A 123 -23.29 0.17 -4.79
N ALA A 124 -23.66 -0.10 -3.54
CA ALA A 124 -22.87 0.31 -2.37
C ALA A 124 -21.51 -0.42 -2.35
N TYR A 125 -21.51 -1.72 -2.62
CA TYR A 125 -20.29 -2.52 -2.72
C TYR A 125 -19.35 -2.02 -3.81
N THR A 126 -19.86 -1.78 -5.01
CA THR A 126 -19.02 -1.33 -6.13
C THR A 126 -18.44 0.06 -5.93
N LEU A 127 -19.25 1.01 -5.43
CA LEU A 127 -18.83 2.41 -5.28
C LEU A 127 -17.96 2.66 -4.04
N MET A 128 -18.24 1.97 -2.92
CA MET A 128 -17.53 2.22 -1.64
C MET A 128 -16.41 1.21 -1.38
N SER A 129 -16.44 0.05 -2.03
CA SER A 129 -15.39 -0.97 -1.92
C SER A 129 -14.51 -1.02 -3.17
N LEU A 130 -15.04 -1.46 -4.30
CA LEU A 130 -14.21 -1.74 -5.48
C LEU A 130 -13.59 -0.49 -6.11
N LEU A 131 -14.39 0.56 -6.31
CA LEU A 131 -13.97 1.76 -7.00
C LEU A 131 -12.79 2.47 -6.31
N PRO A 132 -12.84 2.78 -5.00
CA PRO A 132 -11.71 3.41 -4.32
C PRO A 132 -10.46 2.51 -4.29
N GLU A 133 -10.64 1.19 -4.19
CA GLU A 133 -9.55 0.21 -4.23
C GLU A 133 -8.86 0.21 -5.61
N TYR A 134 -9.62 0.20 -6.70
CA TYR A 134 -9.05 0.27 -8.05
C TYR A 134 -8.37 1.59 -8.35
N ILE A 135 -8.99 2.73 -7.99
CA ILE A 135 -8.41 4.06 -8.22
C ILE A 135 -7.10 4.20 -7.44
N SER A 136 -7.08 3.81 -6.15
CA SER A 136 -5.87 3.86 -5.33
C SER A 136 -4.77 2.95 -5.86
N ALA A 137 -5.11 1.74 -6.32
CA ALA A 137 -4.14 0.82 -6.94
C ALA A 137 -3.51 1.43 -8.20
N VAL A 138 -4.32 1.98 -9.12
CA VAL A 138 -3.82 2.60 -10.35
C VAL A 138 -2.92 3.81 -10.04
N LEU A 139 -3.33 4.66 -9.10
CA LEU A 139 -2.54 5.83 -8.67
C LEU A 139 -1.18 5.42 -8.10
N LEU A 140 -1.17 4.46 -7.17
CA LEU A 140 0.05 4.01 -6.50
C LEU A 140 1.00 3.29 -7.46
N ILE A 141 0.48 2.41 -8.33
CA ILE A 141 1.29 1.71 -9.33
C ILE A 141 1.85 2.70 -10.36
N GLY A 142 1.01 3.61 -10.84
CA GLY A 142 1.42 4.65 -11.80
C GLY A 142 2.50 5.55 -11.23
N ALA A 143 2.31 6.07 -10.02
CA ALA A 143 3.27 6.92 -9.35
C ALA A 143 4.57 6.16 -9.02
N GLY A 144 4.49 4.90 -8.61
CA GLY A 144 5.65 4.03 -8.41
C GLY A 144 6.46 3.83 -9.69
N ARG A 145 5.79 3.58 -10.83
CA ARG A 145 6.48 3.46 -12.14
C ARG A 145 7.16 4.77 -12.55
N LEU A 146 6.51 5.92 -12.33
CA LEU A 146 7.09 7.23 -12.63
C LEU A 146 8.31 7.51 -11.75
N ALA A 147 8.23 7.23 -10.44
CA ALA A 147 9.35 7.39 -9.53
C ALA A 147 10.55 6.49 -9.93
N LEU A 148 10.29 5.24 -10.35
CA LEU A 148 11.34 4.35 -10.86
C LEU A 148 12.00 4.85 -12.14
N ARG A 149 11.24 5.51 -13.02
CA ARG A 149 11.79 6.12 -14.25
C ARG A 149 12.71 7.29 -13.90
N ASP A 150 12.30 8.14 -12.96
CA ASP A 150 13.08 9.30 -12.51
C ASP A 150 14.43 8.83 -11.90
N VAL A 151 14.40 7.80 -11.02
CA VAL A 151 15.63 7.21 -10.44
C VAL A 151 16.56 6.56 -11.49
N ARG A 152 15.99 5.89 -12.50
CA ARG A 152 16.80 5.30 -13.60
C ARG A 152 17.44 6.37 -14.48
N ALA A 153 16.74 7.47 -14.74
CA ALA A 153 17.27 8.59 -15.52
C ALA A 153 18.47 9.24 -14.81
N GLU A 154 18.36 9.46 -13.51
CA GLU A 154 19.46 9.99 -12.69
C GLU A 154 20.68 9.06 -12.68
N LYS A 155 20.47 7.75 -12.45
CA LYS A 155 21.57 6.75 -12.51
C LYS A 155 22.26 6.71 -13.87
N ARG A 156 21.56 6.97 -14.97
CA ARG A 156 22.15 7.05 -16.32
C ARG A 156 22.97 8.31 -16.50
N SER A 157 22.45 9.47 -16.09
CA SER A 157 23.18 10.75 -16.15
C SER A 157 24.47 10.70 -15.35
N GLY A 158 24.43 10.26 -14.08
CA GLY A 158 25.62 10.13 -13.24
C GLY A 158 26.60 9.04 -13.67
N ARG A 159 26.18 8.09 -14.53
CA ARG A 159 27.10 7.13 -15.18
C ARG A 159 27.81 7.78 -16.37
N SER A 160 27.11 8.59 -17.16
CA SER A 160 27.68 9.29 -18.32
C SER A 160 28.76 10.28 -17.92
N VAL A 161 28.54 11.03 -16.83
CA VAL A 161 29.54 11.99 -16.29
C VAL A 161 30.82 11.26 -15.86
N ARG A 162 30.70 10.15 -15.12
CA ARG A 162 31.86 9.36 -14.68
C ARG A 162 32.64 8.70 -15.82
N LEU A 163 32.00 8.44 -16.96
CA LEU A 163 32.67 7.91 -18.14
C LEU A 163 33.47 9.00 -18.86
N HIS A 164 32.95 10.24 -18.91
CA HIS A 164 33.69 11.37 -19.46
C HIS A 164 34.89 11.77 -18.60
N GLU A 165 34.78 11.68 -17.26
CA GLU A 165 35.87 12.00 -16.34
C GLU A 165 37.01 10.96 -16.33
N ARG A 166 36.71 9.72 -16.76
CA ARG A 166 37.72 8.63 -16.88
C ARG A 166 38.31 8.48 -18.28
N ALA A 167 37.88 9.28 -19.25
CA ALA A 167 38.52 9.28 -20.55
C ALA A 167 39.93 9.88 -20.38
N PRO A 168 41.02 9.15 -20.71
CA PRO A 168 42.35 9.72 -20.64
C PRO A 168 42.39 10.95 -21.55
N ALA A 169 42.89 12.07 -21.04
CA ALA A 169 43.21 13.22 -21.87
C ALA A 169 44.11 12.71 -23.00
N GLY A 170 43.59 12.76 -24.22
CA GLY A 170 44.29 12.25 -25.39
C GLY A 170 45.66 12.93 -25.54
N PRO A 171 46.64 12.24 -26.16
CA PRO A 171 47.98 12.76 -26.36
C PRO A 171 48.02 14.04 -27.18
#